data_AF-A0A3N8A1V0-F1
#
_entry.id   AF-A0A3N8A1V0-F1
#
_cell.length_a   1.000
_cell.length_b   1.000
_cell.length_c   1.000
_cell.angle_alpha   90.00
_cell.angle_beta   90.00
_cell.angle_gamma   90.00
#
_symmetry.space_group_name_H-M   'P 1'
#
loop_
_entity.id
_entity.type
_entity.pdbx_description
1 polymer ?
#
loop_
_entity_poly.entity_id
_entity_poly.type
_entity_poly.pdbx_seq_one_letter_code
_entity_poly.pdbx_strand_id
1 'polypeptide(L)'
;MKMDYPLSGETEAAAASLLNASPQPKKIGAKTVNVIERADGAITAFSENGKVYSVRIRSPFSGDVRGVGIGYTKDEVIRVLGKPDRLWPVHDGIDRWFYDAKAFMRVDFNPDSDLVEFIYV
;
A
#
# COMPACT_ATOMS: atom_id res chain seq x y z
N MET A 1 -0.63 17.44 -7.64
CA MET A 1 -0.74 16.18 -8.40
C MET A 1 -1.87 15.38 -7.77
N LYS A 2 -2.86 14.93 -8.55
CA LYS A 2 -3.99 14.17 -8.01
C LYS A 2 -3.53 12.72 -7.86
N MET A 3 -3.58 12.17 -6.65
CA MET A 3 -3.27 10.75 -6.41
C MET A 3 -4.36 9.91 -7.08
N ASP A 4 -3.97 8.79 -7.68
CA ASP A 4 -4.87 7.83 -8.35
C ASP A 4 -5.20 6.62 -7.45
N TYR A 5 -4.96 6.77 -6.14
CA TYR A 5 -5.25 5.81 -5.09
C TYR A 5 -5.83 6.52 -3.86
N PRO A 6 -6.70 5.86 -3.07
CA PRO A 6 -7.29 6.45 -1.86
C PRO A 6 -6.26 6.57 -0.73
N LEU A 7 -6.57 7.38 0.28
CA LEU A 7 -5.73 7.53 1.46
C LEU A 7 -6.39 6.97 2.72
N SER A 8 -5.57 6.57 3.70
CA SER A 8 -6.06 6.24 5.03
C SER A 8 -6.83 7.43 5.63
N GLY A 9 -7.99 7.15 6.23
CA GLY A 9 -8.93 8.13 6.75
C GLY A 9 -10.02 8.58 5.78
N GLU A 10 -9.87 8.32 4.47
CA GLU A 10 -10.94 8.59 3.50
C GLU A 10 -12.17 7.72 3.74
N THR A 11 -13.32 8.19 3.26
CA THR A 11 -14.56 7.43 3.35
C THR A 11 -14.55 6.24 2.38
N GLU A 12 -15.21 5.16 2.77
CA GLU A 12 -15.44 3.98 1.92
C GLU A 12 -16.06 4.37 0.56
N ALA A 13 -17.01 5.30 0.56
CA ALA A 13 -17.66 5.80 -0.66
C ALA A 13 -16.70 6.55 -1.60
N ALA A 14 -15.80 7.38 -1.05
CA ALA A 14 -14.80 8.09 -1.84
C ALA A 14 -13.80 7.10 -2.47
N ALA A 15 -13.34 6.11 -1.69
CA ALA A 15 -12.45 5.06 -2.19
C ALA A 15 -13.14 4.20 -3.27
N ALA A 16 -14.39 3.81 -3.06
CA ALA A 16 -15.19 3.07 -4.05
C ALA A 16 -15.34 3.85 -5.37
N SER A 17 -15.61 5.15 -5.29
CA SER A 17 -15.69 6.02 -6.46
C SER A 17 -14.35 6.16 -7.17
N LEU A 18 -13.25 6.35 -6.44
CA LEU A 18 -11.92 6.52 -7.00
C LEU A 18 -11.40 5.24 -7.67
N LEU A 19 -11.63 4.08 -7.05
CA LEU A 19 -11.20 2.78 -7.56
C LEU A 19 -12.17 2.18 -8.59
N ASN A 20 -13.31 2.82 -8.82
CA ASN A 20 -14.39 2.32 -9.67
C ASN A 20 -14.78 0.88 -9.30
N ALA A 21 -14.96 0.63 -8.01
CA ALA A 21 -15.21 -0.69 -7.46
C ALA A 21 -16.13 -0.64 -6.24
N SER A 22 -16.89 -1.70 -6.01
CA SER A 22 -17.80 -1.81 -4.86
C SER A 22 -17.11 -2.49 -3.68
N PRO A 23 -17.31 -2.01 -2.44
CA PRO A 23 -16.82 -2.69 -1.24
C PRO A 23 -17.33 -4.13 -1.15
N GLN A 24 -16.42 -5.08 -0.93
CA GLN A 24 -16.74 -6.50 -0.72
C GLN A 24 -16.32 -6.93 0.69
N PRO A 25 -17.21 -7.49 1.51
CA PRO A 25 -16.85 -7.98 2.84
C PRO A 25 -15.93 -9.20 2.71
N LYS A 26 -14.80 -9.17 3.40
CA LYS A 26 -13.81 -10.25 3.42
C LYS A 26 -13.36 -10.56 4.84
N LYS A 27 -13.33 -11.84 5.18
CA LYS A 27 -12.78 -12.32 6.45
C LYS A 27 -11.26 -12.33 6.38
N ILE A 28 -10.61 -11.54 7.24
CA ILE A 28 -9.15 -11.49 7.40
C ILE A 28 -8.84 -11.79 8.86
N GLY A 29 -8.31 -13.00 9.11
CA GLY A 29 -8.15 -13.52 10.46
C GLY A 29 -9.50 -13.63 11.19
N ALA A 30 -9.59 -13.00 12.36
CA ALA A 30 -10.81 -12.95 13.17
C ALA A 30 -11.78 -11.82 12.78
N LYS A 31 -11.38 -10.91 11.88
CA LYS A 31 -12.17 -9.72 11.52
C LYS A 31 -12.81 -9.85 10.15
N THR A 32 -13.95 -9.20 9.97
CA THR A 32 -14.53 -8.95 8.64
C THR A 32 -14.26 -7.49 8.29
N VAL A 33 -13.58 -7.26 7.17
CA VAL A 33 -13.28 -5.92 6.65
C VAL A 33 -13.85 -5.76 5.25
N ASN A 34 -14.13 -4.54 4.84
CA ASN A 34 -14.53 -4.25 3.48
C ASN A 34 -13.29 -4.03 2.61
N VAL A 35 -13.23 -4.74 1.49
CA VAL A 35 -12.15 -4.68 0.50
C VAL A 35 -12.70 -4.03 -0.76
N ILE A 36 -12.06 -2.95 -1.20
CA ILE A 36 -12.36 -2.26 -2.46
C ILE A 36 -11.15 -2.43 -3.34
N GLU A 37 -11.27 -3.23 -4.41
CA GLU A 37 -10.15 -3.56 -5.27
C GLU A 37 -10.39 -3.01 -6.67
N ARG A 38 -9.42 -2.24 -7.19
CA ARG A 38 -9.44 -1.77 -8.57
C ARG A 38 -9.47 -2.98 -9.51
N ALA A 39 -10.12 -2.85 -10.67
CA ALA A 39 -10.34 -3.96 -11.59
C ALA A 39 -9.06 -4.68 -12.05
N ASP A 40 -7.90 -4.01 -12.05
CA ASP A 40 -6.60 -4.56 -12.41
C ASP A 40 -5.83 -5.17 -11.21
N GLY A 41 -6.40 -5.13 -10.00
CA GLY A 41 -5.78 -5.60 -8.76
C GLY A 41 -4.59 -4.77 -8.26
N ALA A 42 -4.27 -3.66 -8.93
CA ALA A 42 -3.11 -2.84 -8.63
C ALA A 42 -3.25 -2.08 -7.30
N ILE A 43 -4.48 -1.72 -6.93
CA ILE A 43 -4.80 -0.98 -5.70
C ILE A 43 -5.94 -1.70 -4.98
N THR A 44 -5.69 -2.02 -3.71
CA THR A 44 -6.68 -2.58 -2.79
C THR A 44 -6.81 -1.65 -1.58
N ALA A 45 -7.98 -1.04 -1.37
CA ALA A 45 -8.29 -0.32 -0.14
C ALA A 45 -9.02 -1.24 0.85
N PHE A 46 -8.58 -1.19 2.11
CA PHE A 46 -9.20 -1.90 3.23
C PHE A 46 -9.90 -0.89 4.12
N SER A 47 -11.16 -1.17 4.44
CA SER A 47 -12.01 -0.30 5.22
C SER A 47 -12.75 -1.04 6.32
N GLU A 48 -12.99 -0.33 7.42
CA GLU A 48 -13.75 -0.79 8.57
C GLU A 48 -14.56 0.42 9.09
N ASN A 49 -15.81 0.21 9.50
CA ASN A 49 -16.70 1.29 9.98
C ASN A 49 -16.83 2.46 8.98
N GLY A 50 -16.86 2.17 7.67
CA GLY A 50 -17.04 3.16 6.61
C GLY A 50 -15.81 4.04 6.33
N LYS A 51 -14.64 3.73 6.90
CA LYS A 51 -13.38 4.45 6.66
C LYS A 51 -12.28 3.52 6.18
N VAL A 52 -11.49 4.00 5.23
CA VAL A 52 -10.24 3.34 4.81
C VAL A 52 -9.24 3.43 5.94
N TYR A 53 -8.64 2.31 6.33
CA TYR A 53 -7.57 2.27 7.32
C TYR A 53 -6.21 1.89 6.72
N SER A 54 -6.20 1.24 5.56
CA SER A 54 -4.98 0.88 4.83
C SER A 54 -5.26 0.71 3.34
N VAL A 55 -4.29 1.05 2.51
CA VAL A 55 -4.31 0.83 1.07
C VAL A 55 -3.05 0.06 0.68
N ARG A 56 -3.20 -1.04 -0.04
CA ARG A 56 -2.11 -1.83 -0.61
C ARG A 56 -2.01 -1.56 -2.11
N ILE A 57 -0.81 -1.24 -2.57
CA ILE A 57 -0.47 -0.94 -3.96
C ILE A 57 0.54 -1.97 -4.45
N ARG A 58 0.37 -2.46 -5.68
CA ARG A 58 1.20 -3.49 -6.33
C ARG A 58 1.17 -3.35 -7.85
N SER A 59 2.01 -4.10 -8.55
CA SER A 59 1.90 -4.27 -10.01
C SER A 59 0.49 -4.76 -10.38
N PRO A 60 -0.16 -4.20 -11.42
CA PRO A 60 0.39 -3.36 -12.49
C PRO A 60 0.32 -1.83 -12.27
N PHE A 61 0.32 -1.33 -11.04
CA PHE A 61 0.37 0.12 -10.78
C PHE A 61 1.60 0.77 -11.43
N SER A 62 1.36 1.79 -12.27
CA SER A 62 2.41 2.50 -13.02
C SER A 62 2.73 3.90 -12.47
N GLY A 63 2.00 4.36 -11.46
CA GLY A 63 2.29 5.62 -10.76
C GLY A 63 3.37 5.45 -9.69
N ASP A 64 3.50 6.49 -8.86
CA ASP A 64 4.39 6.49 -7.69
C ASP A 64 3.64 6.81 -6.40
N VAL A 65 4.18 6.30 -5.29
CA VAL A 65 3.76 6.68 -3.93
C VAL A 65 4.92 7.45 -3.32
N ARG A 66 4.76 8.77 -3.23
CA ARG A 66 5.81 9.69 -2.71
C ARG A 66 7.14 9.54 -3.46
N GLY A 67 7.08 9.34 -4.78
CA GLY A 67 8.23 9.14 -5.67
C GLY A 67 8.72 7.69 -5.78
N VAL A 68 8.14 6.73 -5.05
CA VAL A 68 8.51 5.31 -5.13
C VAL A 68 7.55 4.55 -6.04
N GLY A 69 8.08 3.94 -7.08
CA GLY A 69 7.35 3.04 -7.97
C GLY A 69 7.44 1.57 -7.54
N ILE A 70 6.46 0.78 -7.97
CA ILE A 70 6.57 -0.69 -7.93
C ILE A 70 7.72 -1.12 -8.86
N GLY A 71 8.53 -2.08 -8.41
CA GLY A 71 9.71 -2.54 -9.16
C GLY A 71 10.99 -1.75 -8.90
N TYR A 72 10.98 -0.73 -8.05
CA TYR A 72 12.20 -0.03 -7.64
C TYR A 72 13.11 -0.93 -6.81
N THR A 73 14.42 -0.74 -6.95
CA THR A 73 15.43 -1.35 -6.08
C THR A 73 15.48 -0.65 -4.71
N LYS A 74 16.05 -1.34 -3.71
CA LYS A 74 16.35 -0.76 -2.38
C LYS A 74 17.13 0.57 -2.47
N ASP A 75 18.12 0.66 -3.37
CA ASP A 75 18.93 1.87 -3.55
C ASP A 75 18.15 3.03 -4.15
N GLU A 76 17.23 2.76 -5.08
CA GLU A 76 16.32 3.77 -5.63
C GLU A 76 15.37 4.29 -4.55
N VAL A 77 14.81 3.39 -3.73
CA VAL A 77 13.96 3.78 -2.59
C VAL A 77 14.74 4.67 -1.61
N ILE A 78 15.98 4.31 -1.24
CA ILE A 78 16.83 5.13 -0.38
C ILE A 78 17.14 6.50 -1.01
N ARG A 79 17.34 6.55 -2.32
CA ARG A 79 17.61 7.81 -3.02
C ARG A 79 16.41 8.76 -2.98
N VAL A 80 15.19 8.23 -3.05
CA VAL A 80 13.95 9.01 -3.05
C VAL A 80 13.51 9.40 -1.64
N LEU A 81 13.48 8.45 -0.72
CA LEU A 81 12.89 8.63 0.62
C LEU A 81 13.93 8.80 1.73
N GLY A 82 15.20 8.49 1.47
CA GLY A 82 16.20 8.30 2.50
C GLY A 82 16.12 6.90 3.14
N LYS A 83 16.87 6.72 4.23
CA LYS A 83 16.84 5.48 5.01
C LYS A 83 15.48 5.29 5.70
N PRO A 84 15.00 4.05 5.86
CA PRO A 84 13.77 3.80 6.60
C PRO A 84 13.92 4.20 8.08
N ASP A 85 12.81 4.61 8.69
CA ASP A 85 12.76 4.95 10.12
C ASP A 85 12.91 3.71 11.00
N ARG A 86 12.37 2.58 10.53
CA ARG A 86 12.52 1.26 11.16
C ARG A 86 12.31 0.14 10.16
N LEU A 87 12.87 -1.02 10.49
CA LEU A 87 12.62 -2.27 9.78
C LEU A 87 11.52 -3.05 10.48
N TRP A 88 10.82 -3.92 9.75
CA TRP A 88 9.95 -4.90 10.39
C TRP A 88 10.77 -5.88 11.22
N PRO A 89 10.37 -6.19 12.47
CA PRO A 89 11.15 -7.03 13.36
C PRO A 89 11.03 -8.54 13.05
N VAL A 90 10.17 -8.93 12.10
CA VAL A 90 9.98 -10.35 11.73
C VAL A 90 10.92 -10.71 10.59
N HIS A 91 11.75 -11.72 10.81
CA HIS A 91 12.66 -12.29 9.82
C HIS A 91 12.02 -13.47 9.09
N ASP A 92 11.07 -13.19 8.21
CA ASP A 92 10.40 -14.19 7.35
C ASP A 92 10.93 -14.18 5.91
N GLY A 93 12.10 -13.58 5.70
CA GLY A 93 12.75 -13.43 4.39
C GLY A 93 12.26 -12.23 3.59
N ILE A 94 11.20 -11.54 4.02
CA ILE A 94 10.68 -10.36 3.33
C ILE A 94 11.17 -9.11 4.04
N ASP A 95 12.00 -8.34 3.35
CA ASP A 95 12.42 -7.03 3.83
C ASP A 95 11.24 -6.06 3.76
N ARG A 96 10.97 -5.41 4.89
CA ARG A 96 9.88 -4.45 5.04
C ARG A 96 10.37 -3.22 5.75
N TRP A 97 10.23 -2.10 5.06
CA TRP A 97 10.76 -0.80 5.48
C TRP A 97 9.61 0.12 5.84
N PHE A 98 9.71 0.78 6.99
CA PHE A 98 8.73 1.76 7.45
C PHE A 98 9.27 3.17 7.33
N TYR A 99 8.43 4.05 6.81
CA TYR A 99 8.62 5.48 6.70
C TYR A 99 7.47 6.16 7.46
N ASP A 100 7.60 6.26 8.78
CA ASP A 100 6.56 6.68 9.72
C ASP A 100 6.74 8.14 10.19
N ALA A 101 7.91 8.77 9.98
CA ALA A 101 8.26 10.05 10.58
C ALA A 101 7.34 11.23 10.19
N LYS A 102 6.69 11.19 9.03
CA LYS A 102 5.74 12.22 8.57
C LYS A 102 4.32 11.71 8.42
N ALA A 103 4.18 10.56 7.76
CA ALA A 103 2.93 9.87 7.54
C ALA A 103 3.27 8.41 7.25
N PHE A 104 2.48 7.47 7.79
CA PHE A 104 2.71 6.05 7.60
C PHE A 104 2.92 5.69 6.12
N MET A 105 3.95 4.89 5.86
CA MET A 105 4.18 4.20 4.60
C MET A 105 5.03 2.97 4.88
N ARG A 106 4.65 1.83 4.32
CA ARG A 106 5.44 0.60 4.36
C ARG A 106 5.79 0.17 2.94
N VAL A 107 7.05 -0.19 2.72
CA VAL A 107 7.55 -0.73 1.45
C VAL A 107 8.00 -2.17 1.71
N ASP A 108 7.37 -3.13 1.04
CA ASP A 108 7.73 -4.55 1.11
C ASP A 108 8.47 -4.93 -0.19
N PHE A 109 9.63 -5.57 -0.04
CA PHE A 109 10.47 -6.03 -1.16
C PHE A 109 10.24 -7.51 -1.44
N ASN A 110 10.22 -7.87 -2.72
CA ASN A 110 10.19 -9.26 -3.14
C ASN A 110 11.51 -9.94 -2.73
N PRO A 111 11.47 -11.09 -2.03
CA PRO A 111 12.65 -11.74 -1.47
C PRO A 111 13.62 -12.30 -2.53
N ASP A 112 13.14 -12.58 -3.74
CA ASP A 112 13.95 -13.19 -4.80
C ASP A 112 14.63 -12.15 -5.69
N SER A 113 14.01 -10.97 -5.85
CA SER A 113 14.46 -9.93 -6.78
C SER A 113 14.92 -8.63 -6.12
N ASP A 114 14.68 -8.47 -4.82
CA ASP A 114 14.96 -7.24 -4.05
C ASP A 114 14.26 -5.97 -4.61
N LEU A 115 13.22 -6.16 -5.41
CA LEU A 115 12.42 -5.07 -5.97
C LEU A 115 11.18 -4.81 -5.11
N VAL A 116 10.71 -3.56 -5.09
CA VAL A 116 9.45 -3.18 -4.43
C VAL A 116 8.30 -3.99 -5.01
N GLU A 117 7.66 -4.80 -4.17
CA GLU A 117 6.52 -5.64 -4.55
C GLU A 117 5.19 -5.03 -4.08
N PHE A 118 5.18 -4.52 -2.85
CA PHE A 118 4.01 -3.89 -2.25
C PHE A 118 4.37 -2.57 -1.58
N ILE A 119 3.46 -1.60 -1.68
CA ILE A 119 3.47 -0.38 -0.89
C ILE A 119 2.16 -0.31 -0.08
N TYR A 120 2.26 0.07 1.19
CA TYR A 120 1.10 0.31 2.06
C TYR A 120 1.08 1.75 2.56
N VAL A 121 -0.09 2.38 2.52
CA VAL A 121 -0.37 3.73 3.06
C VAL A 121 -1.71 3.80 3.78
#